data_AF-A0A821K9F7-F1
#
_entry.id   AF-A0A821K9F7-F1
#
_cell.length_a   1.000
_cell.length_b   1.000
_cell.length_c   1.000
_cell.angle_alpha   90.00
_cell.angle_beta   90.00
_cell.angle_gamma   90.00
#
_symmetry.space_group_name_H-M   'P 1'
#
loop_
_entity.id
_entity.type
_entity.pdbx_description
1 polymer ?
#
loop_
_entity_poly.entity_id
_entity_poly.type
_entity_poly.pdbx_seq_one_letter_code
_entity_poly.pdbx_strand_id
1 'polypeptide(L)'
;RKKAKLASTKYKRQLDNAAIEAVFLDGRSFNDFEKKGMAKFLKLAIPDYRVPHRKTIRRRIEMLYKDYRKELKKQLIHVSDIALSCDVWKSSTRSYYFCITGHFYNDQHQLQSCLLSFRRFLGSHTSLCLRRFLLNELNKLGIQEKITSITTDNGKDVRIAASNLGFGTRFSCLCHDLNLTVQNGLWLHNKPKTIR
;
A
#
# COMPACT_ATOMS: atom_id res chain seq x y z
N ARG A 1 43.69 11.04 -8.80
CA ARG A 1 42.45 11.63 -9.38
C ARG A 1 41.12 11.00 -8.87
N LYS A 2 41.06 9.74 -8.37
CA LYS A 2 39.81 9.15 -7.82
C LYS A 2 39.44 9.58 -6.37
N LYS A 3 40.42 9.88 -5.50
CA LYS A 3 40.17 10.27 -4.08
C LYS A 3 39.42 11.61 -3.89
N ALA A 4 39.46 12.53 -4.86
CA ALA A 4 38.89 13.87 -4.71
C ALA A 4 37.37 13.96 -4.99
N LYS A 5 36.77 13.00 -5.72
CA LYS A 5 35.32 13.03 -6.03
C LYS A 5 34.43 12.66 -4.84
N LEU A 6 34.93 11.84 -3.90
CA LEU A 6 34.16 11.32 -2.75
C LEU A 6 34.08 12.29 -1.55
N ALA A 7 34.95 13.31 -1.49
CA ALA A 7 34.94 14.30 -0.40
C ALA A 7 33.78 15.32 -0.52
N SER A 8 33.04 15.33 -1.63
CA SER A 8 31.91 16.25 -1.79
C SER A 8 30.64 15.69 -1.13
N THR A 9 30.04 16.49 -0.26
CA THR A 9 28.73 16.25 0.35
C THR A 9 27.65 15.85 -0.68
N LYS A 10 27.79 16.31 -1.93
CA LYS A 10 26.90 16.00 -3.05
C LYS A 10 26.94 14.51 -3.42
N TYR A 11 28.12 13.91 -3.56
CA TYR A 11 28.25 12.51 -3.97
C TYR A 11 27.71 11.55 -2.89
N LYS A 12 28.01 11.83 -1.62
CA LYS A 12 27.42 11.08 -0.51
C LYS A 12 25.89 11.11 -0.54
N ARG A 13 25.30 12.29 -0.79
CA ARG A 13 23.83 12.43 -0.87
C ARG A 13 23.22 11.60 -2.00
N GLN A 14 23.92 11.48 -3.13
CA GLN A 14 23.50 10.62 -4.24
C GLN A 14 23.51 9.14 -3.83
N LEU A 15 24.56 8.68 -3.14
CA LEU A 15 24.63 7.32 -2.61
C LEU A 15 23.56 7.05 -1.56
N ASP A 16 23.31 8.00 -0.65
CA ASP A 16 22.25 7.88 0.35
C ASP A 16 20.85 7.82 -0.31
N ASN A 17 20.64 8.54 -1.42
CA ASN A 17 19.40 8.48 -2.20
C ASN A 17 19.22 7.10 -2.85
N ALA A 18 20.26 6.61 -3.54
CA ALA A 18 20.23 5.30 -4.19
C ALA A 18 20.00 4.17 -3.17
N ALA A 19 20.59 4.26 -1.97
CA ALA A 19 20.34 3.31 -0.89
C ALA A 19 18.86 3.32 -0.44
N ILE A 20 18.23 4.49 -0.39
CA ILE A 20 16.80 4.61 -0.06
C ILE A 20 15.92 4.09 -1.20
N GLU A 21 16.27 4.37 -2.45
CA GLU A 21 15.56 3.84 -3.62
C GLU A 21 15.60 2.31 -3.63
N ALA A 22 16.74 1.69 -3.33
CA ALA A 22 16.84 0.24 -3.21
C ALA A 22 15.96 -0.34 -2.09
N VAL A 23 15.69 0.42 -1.00
CA VAL A 23 14.69 0.00 0.01
C VAL A 23 13.30 -0.11 -0.59
N PHE A 24 12.91 0.81 -1.47
CA PHE A 24 11.59 0.83 -2.08
C PHE A 24 11.49 -0.13 -3.27
N LEU A 25 12.40 -0.02 -4.22
CA LEU A 25 12.36 -0.72 -5.51
C LEU A 25 12.61 -2.22 -5.32
N ASP A 26 13.50 -2.59 -4.40
CA ASP A 26 13.88 -3.99 -4.18
C ASP A 26 13.30 -4.56 -2.88
N GLY A 27 12.49 -3.80 -2.14
CA GLY A 27 11.92 -4.23 -0.86
C GLY A 27 12.95 -4.56 0.22
N ARG A 28 14.11 -3.87 0.24
CA ARG A 28 15.18 -4.13 1.23
C ARG A 28 14.76 -3.71 2.64
N SER A 29 15.31 -4.39 3.65
CA SER A 29 15.13 -3.95 5.04
C SER A 29 15.89 -2.65 5.32
N PHE A 30 15.41 -1.84 6.27
CA PHE A 30 16.05 -0.55 6.60
C PHE A 30 17.48 -0.68 7.14
N ASN A 31 17.88 -1.88 7.58
CA ASN A 31 19.22 -2.19 8.06
C ASN A 31 20.04 -2.98 7.02
N ASP A 32 19.57 -3.16 5.78
CA ASP A 32 20.24 -4.04 4.80
C ASP A 32 21.70 -3.62 4.56
N PHE A 33 21.94 -2.31 4.43
CA PHE A 33 23.26 -1.72 4.23
C PHE A 33 24.21 -1.85 5.43
N GLU A 34 23.68 -2.18 6.60
CA GLU A 34 24.45 -2.42 7.83
C GLU A 34 24.73 -3.92 8.06
N LYS A 35 24.06 -4.83 7.33
CA LYS A 35 24.29 -6.28 7.45
C LYS A 35 25.70 -6.64 7.00
N LYS A 36 26.31 -7.62 7.68
CA LYS A 36 27.72 -8.03 7.49
C LYS A 36 28.14 -8.18 6.03
N GLY A 37 27.35 -8.90 5.23
CA GLY A 37 27.65 -9.14 3.81
C GLY A 37 27.62 -7.87 2.96
N MET A 38 26.54 -7.10 3.08
CA MET A 38 26.37 -5.84 2.34
C MET A 38 27.41 -4.79 2.76
N ALA A 39 27.67 -4.66 4.07
CA ALA A 39 28.69 -3.75 4.58
C ALA A 39 30.10 -4.11 4.06
N LYS A 40 30.44 -5.41 3.98
CA LYS A 40 31.71 -5.87 3.38
C LYS A 40 31.79 -5.52 1.91
N PHE A 41 30.72 -5.78 1.15
CA PHE A 41 30.64 -5.44 -0.28
C PHE A 41 30.82 -3.94 -0.52
N LEU A 42 30.09 -3.10 0.22
CA LEU A 42 30.15 -1.65 0.10
C LEU A 42 31.51 -1.08 0.50
N LYS A 43 32.17 -1.64 1.52
CA LYS A 43 33.52 -1.23 1.90
C LYS A 43 34.56 -1.54 0.82
N LEU A 44 34.38 -2.60 0.03
CA LEU A 44 35.27 -2.91 -1.09
C LEU A 44 34.95 -2.08 -2.33
N ALA A 45 33.66 -1.90 -2.64
CA ALA A 45 33.21 -1.15 -3.81
C ALA A 45 33.38 0.37 -3.65
N ILE A 46 33.11 0.91 -2.46
CA ILE A 46 33.12 2.35 -2.15
C ILE A 46 33.72 2.58 -0.74
N PRO A 47 35.05 2.50 -0.57
CA PRO A 47 35.71 2.44 0.74
C PRO A 47 35.41 3.60 1.70
N ASP A 48 35.25 4.83 1.20
CA ASP A 48 35.01 6.02 2.03
C ASP A 48 33.51 6.27 2.28
N TYR A 49 32.61 5.44 1.74
CA TYR A 49 31.17 5.63 1.93
C TYR A 49 30.73 5.10 3.30
N ARG A 50 30.31 6.02 4.16
CA ARG A 50 29.61 5.70 5.40
C ARG A 50 28.12 5.55 5.11
N VAL A 51 27.66 4.30 5.12
CA VAL A 51 26.25 3.96 4.92
C VAL A 51 25.35 4.69 5.91
N PRO A 52 24.15 5.13 5.49
CA PRO A 52 23.20 5.73 6.40
C PRO A 52 22.69 4.68 7.39
N HIS A 53 22.72 5.02 8.67
CA HIS A 53 22.17 4.17 9.72
C HIS A 53 20.67 3.92 9.49
N ARG A 54 20.13 2.77 9.90
CA ARG A 54 18.71 2.42 9.72
C ARG A 54 17.72 3.51 10.17
N LYS A 55 18.07 4.25 11.23
CA LYS A 55 17.26 5.39 11.74
C LYS A 55 17.23 6.56 10.75
N THR A 56 18.33 6.81 10.06
CA THR A 56 18.43 7.85 9.02
C THR A 56 17.58 7.47 7.82
N ILE A 57 17.69 6.21 7.35
CA ILE A 57 16.83 5.69 6.26
C ILE A 57 15.36 5.85 6.63
N ARG A 58 14.96 5.37 7.82
CA ARG A 58 13.58 5.50 8.30
C ARG A 58 13.08 6.94 8.30
N ARG A 59 13.83 7.89 8.87
CA ARG A 59 13.44 9.31 8.89
C ARG A 59 13.27 9.88 7.48
N ARG A 60 14.14 9.50 6.54
CA ARG A 60 14.04 9.98 5.15
C ARG A 60 12.82 9.40 4.44
N ILE A 61 12.50 8.13 4.67
CA ILE A 61 11.28 7.49 4.18
C ILE A 61 10.02 8.17 4.77
N GLU A 62 10.02 8.47 6.06
CA GLU A 62 8.91 9.19 6.71
C GLU A 62 8.71 10.60 6.12
N MET A 63 9.79 11.31 5.75
CA MET A 63 9.70 12.59 5.04
C MET A 63 9.13 12.43 3.63
N LEU A 64 9.65 11.47 2.85
CA LEU A 64 9.14 11.17 1.51
C LEU A 64 7.65 10.80 1.53
N TYR A 65 7.22 10.02 2.53
CA TYR A 65 5.80 9.72 2.74
C TYR A 65 4.98 10.98 2.99
N LYS A 66 5.45 11.91 3.85
CA LYS A 66 4.73 13.17 4.11
C LYS A 66 4.61 14.02 2.85
N ASP A 67 5.67 14.09 2.05
CA ASP A 67 5.67 14.86 0.81
C ASP A 67 4.75 14.22 -0.24
N TYR A 68 4.80 12.89 -0.40
CA TYR A 68 3.86 12.14 -1.23
C TYR A 68 2.41 12.39 -0.80
N ARG A 69 2.12 12.38 0.51
CA ARG A 69 0.76 12.65 1.03
C ARG A 69 0.28 14.06 0.73
N LYS A 70 1.16 15.06 0.76
CA LYS A 70 0.81 16.43 0.37
C LYS A 70 0.49 16.49 -1.12
N GLU A 71 1.31 15.85 -1.95
CA GLU A 71 1.13 15.87 -3.40
C GLU A 71 -0.12 15.10 -3.83
N LEU A 72 -0.36 13.92 -3.26
CA LEU A 72 -1.59 13.17 -3.45
C LEU A 72 -2.82 14.02 -3.12
N LYS A 73 -2.80 14.76 -2.00
CA LYS A 73 -3.92 15.66 -1.66
C LYS A 73 -4.17 16.73 -2.70
N LYS A 74 -3.12 17.32 -3.28
CA LYS A 74 -3.27 18.31 -4.36
C LYS A 74 -3.87 17.69 -5.61
N GLN A 75 -3.37 16.52 -6.01
CA GLN A 75 -3.89 15.79 -7.17
C GLN A 75 -5.39 15.51 -7.01
N LEU A 76 -5.79 15.02 -5.83
CA LEU A 76 -7.18 14.71 -5.52
C LEU A 76 -8.11 15.93 -5.52
N ILE A 77 -7.61 17.18 -5.50
CA ILE A 77 -8.47 18.38 -5.63
C ILE A 77 -9.10 18.45 -7.01
N HIS A 78 -8.33 18.15 -8.06
CA HIS A 78 -8.73 18.29 -9.46
C HIS A 78 -9.50 17.08 -10.00
N VAL A 79 -9.51 15.97 -9.26
CA VAL A 79 -10.25 14.77 -9.62
C VAL A 79 -11.73 14.93 -9.28
N SER A 80 -12.62 14.63 -10.21
CA SER A 80 -14.08 14.60 -9.97
C SER A 80 -14.57 13.24 -9.52
N ASP A 81 -14.07 12.17 -10.15
CA ASP A 81 -14.57 10.81 -9.98
C ASP A 81 -13.47 9.86 -9.53
N ILE A 82 -13.73 9.12 -8.45
CA ILE A 82 -12.80 8.16 -7.86
C ILE A 82 -13.52 6.83 -7.66
N ALA A 83 -12.97 5.78 -8.28
CA ALA A 83 -13.30 4.41 -7.96
C ALA A 83 -12.37 3.92 -6.85
N LEU A 84 -12.91 3.23 -5.85
CA LEU A 84 -12.13 2.65 -4.75
C LEU A 84 -11.96 1.15 -4.95
N SER A 85 -10.81 0.62 -4.57
CA SER A 85 -10.67 -0.78 -4.18
C SER A 85 -10.27 -0.86 -2.72
N CYS A 86 -10.96 -1.71 -1.96
CA CYS A 86 -10.72 -1.91 -0.54
C CYS A 86 -10.36 -3.38 -0.28
N ASP A 87 -9.30 -3.59 0.50
CA ASP A 87 -8.87 -4.92 0.92
C ASP A 87 -8.68 -4.94 2.44
N VAL A 88 -9.15 -6.01 3.07
CA VAL A 88 -9.07 -6.22 4.51
C VAL A 88 -8.59 -7.64 4.76
N TRP A 89 -7.37 -7.76 5.27
CA TRP A 89 -6.77 -9.06 5.55
C TRP A 89 -6.21 -9.12 6.96
N LYS A 90 -6.06 -10.36 7.43
CA LYS A 90 -5.35 -10.69 8.66
C LYS A 90 -3.91 -11.07 8.32
N SER A 91 -2.94 -10.40 8.91
CA SER A 91 -1.53 -10.79 8.79
C SER A 91 -1.24 -12.10 9.51
N SER A 92 -0.11 -12.72 9.18
CA SER A 92 0.45 -13.86 9.93
C SER A 92 0.65 -13.57 11.42
N THR A 93 0.95 -12.30 11.76
CA THR A 93 1.06 -11.80 13.13
C THR A 93 -0.30 -11.48 13.77
N ARG A 94 -1.40 -12.00 13.22
CA ARG A 94 -2.77 -11.84 13.70
C ARG A 94 -3.25 -10.39 13.80
N SER A 95 -2.60 -9.47 13.09
CA SER A 95 -3.00 -8.07 13.00
C SER A 95 -3.80 -7.85 11.74
N TYR A 96 -4.91 -7.12 11.83
CA TYR A 96 -5.71 -6.80 10.66
C TYR A 96 -5.25 -5.50 10.03
N TYR A 97 -5.27 -5.46 8.71
CA TYR A 97 -4.93 -4.29 7.92
C TYR A 97 -6.09 -3.96 7.00
N PHE A 98 -6.29 -2.66 6.78
CA PHE A 98 -7.25 -2.12 5.83
C PHE A 98 -6.46 -1.29 4.83
N CYS A 99 -6.58 -1.66 3.55
CA CYS A 99 -6.05 -0.92 2.42
C CYS A 99 -7.20 -0.28 1.64
N ILE A 100 -7.02 0.99 1.26
CA ILE A 100 -7.89 1.72 0.35
C ILE A 100 -7.02 2.25 -0.77
N THR A 101 -7.30 1.82 -1.99
CA THR A 101 -6.67 2.34 -3.22
C THR A 101 -7.71 3.11 -4.01
N GLY A 102 -7.35 4.29 -4.48
CA GLY A 102 -8.17 5.12 -5.36
C GLY A 102 -7.71 5.00 -6.80
N HIS A 103 -8.66 4.92 -7.71
CA HIS A 103 -8.46 4.84 -9.15
C HIS A 103 -9.21 5.99 -9.81
N PHE A 104 -8.50 6.81 -10.59
CA PHE A 104 -9.05 8.01 -11.21
C PHE A 104 -8.24 8.41 -12.44
N TYR A 105 -8.80 9.23 -13.31
CA TYR A 105 -8.06 9.85 -14.41
C TYR A 105 -7.46 11.18 -13.97
N ASN A 106 -6.20 11.43 -14.32
CA ASN A 106 -5.57 12.75 -14.14
C ASN A 106 -5.93 13.70 -15.31
N ASP A 107 -5.44 14.94 -15.24
CA ASP A 107 -5.66 15.97 -16.27
C ASP A 107 -5.13 15.59 -17.66
N GLN A 108 -4.23 14.60 -17.73
CA GLN A 108 -3.69 14.04 -18.97
C GLN A 108 -4.51 12.82 -19.47
N HIS A 109 -5.68 12.56 -18.90
CA HIS A 109 -6.54 11.41 -19.20
C HIS A 109 -5.82 10.05 -19.00
N GLN A 110 -4.88 9.99 -18.06
CA GLN A 110 -4.18 8.75 -17.72
C GLN A 110 -4.76 8.16 -16.43
N LEU A 111 -5.08 6.86 -16.47
CA LEU A 111 -5.54 6.13 -15.30
C LEU A 111 -4.43 6.09 -14.24
N GLN A 112 -4.73 6.65 -13.08
CA GLN A 112 -3.90 6.60 -11.88
C GLN A 112 -4.47 5.59 -10.90
N SER A 113 -3.58 4.85 -10.23
CA SER A 113 -3.92 3.98 -9.10
C SER A 113 -3.05 4.35 -7.92
N CYS A 114 -3.64 4.89 -6.86
CA CYS A 114 -2.92 5.48 -5.75
C CYS A 114 -3.38 4.94 -4.40
N LEU A 115 -2.43 4.64 -3.52
CA LEU A 115 -2.71 4.21 -2.15
C LEU A 115 -3.24 5.38 -1.32
N LEU A 116 -4.54 5.36 -1.00
CA LEU A 116 -5.20 6.39 -0.22
C LEU A 116 -5.09 6.15 1.28
N SER A 117 -5.15 4.90 1.71
CA SER A 117 -4.89 4.53 3.10
C SER A 117 -4.37 3.12 3.22
N PHE A 118 -3.42 2.93 4.13
CA PHE A 118 -2.97 1.63 4.58
C PHE A 118 -2.75 1.75 6.09
N ARG A 119 -3.60 1.10 6.87
CA ARG A 119 -3.54 1.17 8.33
C ARG A 119 -3.82 -0.19 8.93
N ARG A 120 -3.21 -0.41 10.09
CA ARG A 120 -3.66 -1.46 10.99
C ARG A 120 -5.07 -1.10 11.47
N PHE A 121 -6.01 -2.02 11.28
CA PHE A 121 -7.36 -1.91 11.79
C PHE A 121 -7.39 -2.43 13.23
N LEU A 122 -7.83 -1.57 14.15
CA LEU A 122 -7.91 -1.85 15.58
C LEU A 122 -9.37 -1.93 16.01
N GLY A 123 -9.71 -2.88 16.88
CA GLY A 123 -11.06 -3.07 17.41
C GLY A 123 -11.86 -4.17 16.70
N SER A 124 -13.17 -4.20 16.95
CA SER A 124 -14.08 -5.23 16.43
C SER A 124 -14.25 -5.13 14.92
N HIS A 125 -14.15 -6.27 14.23
CA HIS A 125 -14.26 -6.37 12.76
C HIS A 125 -15.71 -6.40 12.26
N THR A 126 -16.59 -5.67 12.92
CA THR A 126 -17.98 -5.58 12.48
C THR A 126 -18.08 -4.65 11.27
N SER A 127 -19.05 -4.91 10.41
CA SER A 127 -19.40 -4.01 9.30
C SER A 127 -19.55 -2.54 9.72
N LEU A 128 -20.10 -2.26 10.91
CA LEU A 128 -20.21 -0.90 11.45
C LEU A 128 -18.84 -0.24 11.68
N CYS A 129 -17.89 -0.96 12.27
CA CYS A 129 -16.55 -0.43 12.53
C CYS A 129 -15.76 -0.23 11.23
N LEU A 130 -15.87 -1.17 10.28
CA LEU A 130 -15.25 -1.04 8.95
C LEU A 130 -15.81 0.17 8.19
N ARG A 131 -17.14 0.38 8.23
CA ARG A 131 -17.79 1.54 7.61
C ARG A 131 -17.26 2.84 8.21
N ARG A 132 -17.21 2.94 9.54
CA ARG A 132 -16.68 4.12 10.25
C ARG A 132 -15.22 4.39 9.90
N PHE A 133 -14.41 3.34 9.81
CA PHE A 133 -13.02 3.46 9.41
C PHE A 133 -12.89 4.00 7.98
N LEU A 134 -13.62 3.41 7.03
CA LEU A 134 -13.62 3.84 5.63
C LEU A 134 -14.05 5.31 5.49
N LEU A 135 -15.17 5.70 6.10
CA LEU A 135 -15.62 7.11 6.13
C LEU A 135 -14.58 8.05 6.70
N ASN A 136 -13.94 7.69 7.82
CA ASN A 136 -12.91 8.52 8.45
C ASN A 136 -11.69 8.72 7.53
N GLU A 137 -11.25 7.67 6.83
CA GLU A 137 -10.12 7.77 5.90
C GLU A 137 -10.47 8.63 4.66
N LEU A 138 -11.70 8.51 4.14
CA LEU A 138 -12.18 9.36 3.03
C LEU A 138 -12.34 10.82 3.46
N ASN A 139 -12.87 11.07 4.66
CA ASN A 139 -13.04 12.42 5.21
C ASN A 139 -11.70 13.13 5.46
N LYS A 140 -10.66 12.42 5.92
CA LYS A 140 -9.30 12.98 6.05
C LYS A 140 -8.70 13.48 4.74
N LEU A 141 -9.19 12.95 3.62
CA LEU A 141 -8.81 13.31 2.27
C LEU A 141 -9.77 14.32 1.63
N GLY A 142 -10.99 14.49 2.16
CA GLY A 142 -12.00 15.39 1.61
C GLY A 142 -12.58 14.89 0.28
N ILE A 143 -12.64 13.58 0.07
CA ILE A 143 -13.00 12.97 -1.23
C ILE A 143 -14.32 12.18 -1.20
N GLN A 144 -15.07 12.24 -0.11
CA GLN A 144 -16.30 11.44 0.05
C GLN A 144 -17.28 11.62 -1.12
N GLU A 145 -17.55 12.88 -1.48
CA GLU A 145 -18.49 13.24 -2.55
C GLU A 145 -17.98 12.90 -3.96
N LYS A 146 -16.72 12.47 -4.08
CA LYS A 146 -16.07 12.11 -5.35
C LYS A 146 -16.11 10.61 -5.62
N ILE A 147 -16.62 9.81 -4.68
CA ILE A 147 -16.58 8.36 -4.78
C ILE A 147 -17.73 7.84 -5.65
N THR A 148 -17.40 7.25 -6.79
CA THR A 148 -18.39 6.72 -7.74
C THR A 148 -18.61 5.22 -7.56
N SER A 149 -17.58 4.48 -7.17
CA SER A 149 -17.67 3.04 -7.01
C SER A 149 -16.69 2.51 -5.98
N ILE A 150 -17.00 1.33 -5.43
CA ILE A 150 -16.21 0.69 -4.37
C ILE A 150 -16.16 -0.81 -4.61
N THR A 151 -14.99 -1.32 -4.98
CA THR A 151 -14.73 -2.74 -5.15
C THR A 151 -14.18 -3.31 -3.86
N THR A 152 -14.77 -4.38 -3.34
CA THR A 152 -14.29 -5.07 -2.14
C THR A 152 -14.17 -6.56 -2.41
N ASP A 153 -13.37 -7.28 -1.62
CA ASP A 153 -13.58 -8.73 -1.49
C ASP A 153 -15.01 -9.00 -0.97
N ASN A 154 -15.52 -10.22 -1.16
CA ASN A 154 -16.86 -10.56 -0.70
C ASN A 154 -16.92 -10.91 0.79
N GLY A 155 -15.94 -10.47 1.59
CA GLY A 155 -16.00 -10.58 3.04
C GLY A 155 -17.30 -9.99 3.56
N LYS A 156 -18.05 -10.77 4.36
CA LYS A 156 -19.40 -10.41 4.82
C LYS A 156 -19.45 -8.99 5.40
N ASP A 157 -18.54 -8.68 6.31
CA ASP A 157 -18.53 -7.40 7.02
C ASP A 157 -18.10 -6.23 6.12
N VAL A 158 -17.09 -6.39 5.26
CA VAL A 158 -16.65 -5.31 4.36
C VAL A 158 -17.68 -5.03 3.27
N ARG A 159 -18.38 -6.06 2.77
CA ARG A 159 -19.49 -5.91 1.83
C ARG A 159 -20.62 -5.09 2.44
N ILE A 160 -21.06 -5.42 3.65
CA ILE A 160 -22.10 -4.66 4.36
C ILE A 160 -21.61 -3.23 4.64
N ALA A 161 -20.37 -3.07 5.06
CA ALA A 161 -19.78 -1.78 5.36
C ALA A 161 -19.80 -0.84 4.14
N ALA A 162 -19.31 -1.32 2.99
CA ALA A 162 -19.23 -0.56 1.75
C ALA A 162 -20.62 -0.28 1.16
N SER A 163 -21.52 -1.26 1.16
CA SER A 163 -22.89 -1.10 0.62
C SER A 163 -23.70 -0.07 1.41
N ASN A 164 -23.39 0.10 2.70
CA ASN A 164 -24.12 0.99 3.60
C ASN A 164 -23.49 2.39 3.72
N LEU A 165 -22.56 2.79 2.85
CA LEU A 165 -21.96 4.14 2.90
C LEU A 165 -22.94 5.24 2.52
N GLY A 166 -23.92 4.93 1.66
CA GLY A 166 -24.88 5.92 1.13
C GLY A 166 -24.39 6.65 -0.13
N PHE A 167 -23.20 6.33 -0.62
CA PHE A 167 -22.62 6.82 -1.87
C PHE A 167 -21.75 5.73 -2.48
N GLY A 168 -21.49 5.84 -3.78
CA GLY A 168 -20.68 4.90 -4.55
C GLY A 168 -21.36 3.53 -4.75
N THR A 169 -21.32 3.00 -5.97
CA THR A 169 -21.83 1.65 -6.24
C THR A 169 -20.81 0.60 -5.82
N ARG A 170 -21.24 -0.37 -5.00
CA ARG A 170 -20.37 -1.47 -4.56
C ARG A 170 -20.27 -2.56 -5.63
N PHE A 171 -19.05 -3.00 -5.94
CA PHE A 171 -18.76 -4.13 -6.83
C PHE A 171 -18.01 -5.26 -6.10
N SER A 172 -18.23 -6.50 -6.54
CA SER A 172 -17.42 -7.64 -6.09
C SER A 172 -16.06 -7.66 -6.78
N CYS A 173 -15.05 -8.11 -6.04
CA CYS A 173 -13.77 -8.45 -6.61
C CYS A 173 -13.90 -9.69 -7.49
N LEU A 174 -13.79 -9.52 -8.80
CA LEU A 174 -13.85 -10.63 -9.77
C LEU A 174 -12.85 -11.74 -9.46
N CYS A 175 -11.62 -11.39 -9.04
CA CYS A 175 -10.61 -12.39 -8.67
C CYS A 175 -11.07 -13.26 -7.51
N HIS A 176 -11.78 -12.67 -6.54
CA HIS A 176 -12.32 -13.42 -5.42
C HIS A 176 -13.51 -14.29 -5.85
N ASP A 177 -14.40 -13.77 -6.70
CA ASP A 177 -15.51 -14.56 -7.27
C ASP A 177 -15.00 -15.78 -8.05
N LEU A 178 -13.98 -15.59 -8.88
CA LEU A 178 -13.33 -16.68 -9.62
C LEU A 178 -12.73 -17.72 -8.68
N ASN A 179 -12.01 -17.28 -7.64
CA ASN A 179 -11.46 -18.19 -6.65
C ASN A 179 -12.57 -18.99 -5.95
N LEU A 180 -13.67 -18.35 -5.53
CA LEU A 180 -14.80 -19.05 -4.92
C LEU A 180 -15.43 -20.07 -5.88
N THR A 181 -15.61 -19.72 -7.15
CA THR A 181 -16.11 -20.65 -8.18
C THR A 181 -15.21 -21.88 -8.30
N VAL A 182 -13.90 -21.69 -8.38
CA VAL A 182 -12.93 -22.80 -8.48
C VAL A 182 -12.95 -23.67 -7.22
N GLN A 183 -12.92 -23.06 -6.03
CA GLN A 183 -12.95 -23.79 -4.76
C GLN A 183 -14.23 -24.62 -4.61
N ASN A 184 -15.38 -24.04 -4.95
CA ASN A 184 -16.66 -24.74 -4.92
C ASN A 184 -16.70 -25.90 -5.93
N GLY A 185 -16.16 -25.70 -7.13
CA GLY A 185 -16.05 -26.75 -8.15
C GLY A 185 -15.17 -27.92 -7.69
N LEU A 186 -13.99 -27.63 -7.12
CA LEU A 186 -13.09 -28.65 -6.55
C LEU A 186 -13.73 -29.40 -5.39
N TRP A 187 -14.46 -28.71 -4.52
CA TRP A 187 -15.17 -29.34 -3.40
C TRP A 187 -16.27 -30.29 -3.88
N LEU A 188 -17.02 -29.91 -4.92
CA LEU A 188 -18.03 -30.78 -5.53
C LEU A 188 -17.40 -32.02 -6.18
N HIS A 189 -16.23 -31.87 -6.82
CA HIS A 189 -15.50 -32.98 -7.40
C HIS A 189 -14.95 -33.95 -6.34
N ASN A 190 -14.41 -33.41 -5.26
CA ASN A 190 -13.76 -34.19 -4.18
C ASN A 190 -14.76 -34.72 -3.14
N LYS A 191 -16.05 -34.41 -3.27
CA LYS A 191 -17.07 -34.88 -2.34
C LYS A 191 -17.15 -36.42 -2.43
N PRO A 192 -17.00 -37.15 -1.30
CA PRO A 192 -17.21 -38.60 -1.33
C PRO A 192 -18.63 -38.87 -1.81
N LYS A 193 -18.76 -39.72 -2.83
CA LYS A 193 -20.07 -40.19 -3.28
C LYS A 193 -20.71 -40.93 -2.10
N THR A 194 -21.71 -40.32 -1.47
CA THR A 194 -22.56 -41.02 -0.50
C THR A 194 -23.17 -42.21 -1.21
N ILE A 195 -22.69 -43.41 -0.88
CA ILE A 195 -23.33 -44.67 -1.24
C ILE A 195 -24.68 -44.65 -0.51
N ARG A 196 -25.77 -44.54 -1.27
CA ARG A 196 -27.13 -44.77 -0.78
C ARG A 196 -27.38 -46.26 -0.71
#